data_AF-A0A1I6G824-F1
#
_entry.id   AF-A0A1I6G824-F1
#
_cell.length_a   1.000
_cell.length_b   1.000
_cell.length_c   1.000
_cell.angle_alpha   90.00
_cell.angle_beta   90.00
_cell.angle_gamma   90.00
#
_symmetry.space_group_name_H-M   'P 1'
#
loop_
_entity.id
_entity.type
_entity.pdbx_description
1 polymer ?
#
loop_
_entity_poly.entity_id
_entity_poly.type
_entity_poly.pdbx_seq_one_letter_code
_entity_poly.pdbx_strand_id
1 'polypeptide(L)'
;MLRSVRETAPAGLVPLAWAFAAAAHTGLLAARAVLIGHVVMATLLFAFAALSWSEMREHPVLRAWLAVIVLGFVVTLVGAYSLVVESGTLAAVTVFGWMALPTLAFLYTGYVLPDEERSWAYMAGAGLSGVAAIGFAAGASPLVTLALAGVGQTLGIVVAVVTY
;
A
#
# COMPACT_ATOMS: atom_id res chain seq x y z
N MET A 1 -23.33 -5.13 -3.86
CA MET A 1 -22.82 -4.09 -2.93
C MET A 1 -21.37 -4.35 -2.50
N LEU A 2 -21.06 -5.50 -1.88
CA LEU A 2 -19.68 -5.80 -1.42
C LEU A 2 -18.62 -5.75 -2.54
N ARG A 3 -18.96 -6.15 -3.77
CA ARG A 3 -18.07 -6.07 -4.92
C ARG A 3 -17.66 -4.62 -5.26
N SER A 4 -18.62 -3.74 -5.45
CA SER A 4 -18.38 -2.30 -5.71
C SER A 4 -17.57 -1.62 -4.60
N VAL A 5 -17.82 -1.98 -3.33
CA VAL A 5 -17.01 -1.46 -2.21
C VAL A 5 -15.56 -1.91 -2.33
N ARG A 6 -15.29 -3.18 -2.65
CA ARG A 6 -13.92 -3.68 -2.83
C ARG A 6 -13.21 -3.02 -4.01
N GLU A 7 -13.93 -2.71 -5.08
CA GLU A 7 -13.38 -2.06 -6.27
C GLU A 7 -13.02 -0.60 -5.98
N THR A 8 -13.82 0.13 -5.19
CA THR A 8 -13.70 1.60 -5.05
C THR A 8 -13.07 2.07 -3.73
N ALA A 9 -13.24 1.33 -2.63
CA ALA A 9 -12.73 1.71 -1.32
C ALA A 9 -11.21 1.99 -1.28
N PRO A 10 -10.35 1.25 -2.02
CA PRO A 10 -8.92 1.52 -2.02
C PRO A 10 -8.55 2.97 -2.38
N ALA A 11 -9.31 3.65 -3.24
CA ALA A 11 -9.03 5.03 -3.63
C ALA A 11 -9.12 6.02 -2.46
N GLY A 12 -9.94 5.73 -1.44
CA GLY A 12 -9.98 6.49 -0.19
C GLY A 12 -9.05 5.92 0.88
N LEU A 13 -8.97 4.59 1.00
CA LEU A 13 -8.22 3.94 2.09
C LEU A 13 -6.71 4.13 1.96
N VAL A 14 -6.15 4.08 0.75
CA VAL A 14 -4.71 4.23 0.51
C VAL A 14 -4.18 5.61 0.93
N PRO A 15 -4.74 6.74 0.48
CA PRO A 15 -4.27 8.05 0.94
C PRO A 15 -4.46 8.26 2.45
N LEU A 16 -5.56 7.74 3.02
CA LEU A 16 -5.79 7.80 4.48
C LEU A 16 -4.74 7.01 5.25
N ALA A 17 -4.34 5.83 4.76
CA ALA A 17 -3.30 5.02 5.38
C ALA A 17 -1.94 5.74 5.41
N TRP A 18 -1.55 6.41 4.32
CA TRP A 18 -0.33 7.20 4.28
C TRP A 18 -0.39 8.44 5.17
N ALA A 19 -1.54 9.12 5.23
CA ALA A 19 -1.75 10.24 6.15
C ALA A 19 -1.65 9.78 7.63
N PHE A 20 -2.23 8.62 7.95
CA PHE A 20 -2.14 8.02 9.28
C PHE A 20 -0.68 7.66 9.62
N ALA A 21 0.06 7.07 8.69
CA ALA A 21 1.48 6.77 8.86
C ALA A 21 2.32 8.04 9.08
N ALA A 22 2.04 9.12 8.34
CA ALA A 22 2.70 10.41 8.53
C ALA A 22 2.39 11.00 9.92
N ALA A 23 1.13 10.95 10.36
CA ALA A 23 0.73 11.40 11.70
C ALA A 23 1.38 10.56 12.83
N ALA A 24 1.61 9.27 12.59
CA ALA A 24 2.37 8.43 13.52
C ALA A 24 3.84 8.89 13.62
N HIS A 25 4.48 9.27 12.51
CA HIS A 25 5.87 9.74 12.50
C HIS A 25 6.08 11.12 13.11
N THR A 26 5.03 11.95 13.18
CA THR A 26 5.09 13.25 13.89
C THR A 26 4.83 13.12 15.40
N GLY A 27 4.52 11.92 15.90
CA GLY A 27 4.18 11.69 17.31
C GLY A 27 2.78 12.18 17.69
N LEU A 28 1.92 12.53 16.71
CA LEU A 28 0.53 12.94 16.97
C LEU A 28 -0.33 11.77 17.48
N LEU A 29 0.07 10.54 17.19
CA LEU A 29 -0.67 9.33 17.55
C LEU A 29 0.03 8.56 18.64
N ALA A 30 -0.74 8.14 19.65
CA ALA A 30 -0.25 7.21 20.66
C ALA A 30 0.09 5.85 20.03
N ALA A 31 1.14 5.16 20.52
CA ALA A 31 1.54 3.85 20.01
C ALA A 31 0.37 2.82 20.00
N ARG A 32 -0.51 2.89 21.01
CA ARG A 32 -1.73 2.08 21.08
C ARG A 32 -2.68 2.34 19.90
N ALA A 33 -2.85 3.59 19.47
CA ALA A 33 -3.68 3.93 18.33
C ALA A 33 -3.07 3.38 17.03
N VAL A 34 -1.75 3.48 16.87
CA VAL A 34 -1.04 2.91 15.72
C VAL A 34 -1.15 1.38 15.69
N LEU A 35 -1.08 0.72 16.85
CA LEU A 35 -1.29 -0.73 16.97
C LEU A 35 -2.70 -1.14 16.55
N ILE A 36 -3.73 -0.43 17.04
CA ILE A 36 -5.12 -0.66 16.62
C ILE A 36 -5.25 -0.48 15.10
N GLY A 37 -4.63 0.56 14.55
CA GLY A 37 -4.59 0.80 13.10
C GLY A 37 -4.04 -0.40 12.32
N HIS A 38 -2.93 -1.00 12.78
CA HIS A 38 -2.39 -2.21 12.15
C HIS A 38 -3.34 -3.40 12.26
N VAL A 39 -3.98 -3.62 13.42
CA VAL A 39 -4.94 -4.72 13.60
C VAL A 39 -6.15 -4.56 12.67
N VAL A 40 -6.68 -3.34 12.55
CA VAL A 40 -7.78 -3.02 11.62
C VAL A 40 -7.33 -3.30 10.19
N MET A 41 -6.17 -2.78 9.77
CA MET A 41 -5.65 -2.99 8.42
C MET A 41 -5.39 -4.47 8.11
N ALA A 42 -4.81 -5.23 9.04
CA ALA A 42 -4.60 -6.66 8.88
C ALA A 42 -5.94 -7.40 8.69
N THR A 43 -6.96 -7.03 9.46
CA THR A 43 -8.31 -7.60 9.32
C THR A 43 -8.92 -7.28 7.95
N LEU A 44 -8.79 -6.02 7.49
CA LEU A 44 -9.30 -5.60 6.19
C LEU A 44 -8.59 -6.32 5.04
N LEU A 45 -7.26 -6.44 5.08
CA LEU A 45 -6.47 -7.14 4.07
C LEU A 45 -6.81 -8.62 4.02
N PHE A 46 -6.93 -9.27 5.18
CA PHE A 46 -7.34 -10.67 5.26
C PHE A 46 -8.73 -10.88 4.65
N ALA A 47 -9.71 -10.06 5.07
CA ALA A 47 -11.07 -10.14 4.56
C ALA A 47 -11.12 -9.88 3.04
N PHE A 48 -10.39 -8.87 2.55
CA PHE A 48 -10.32 -8.57 1.13
C PHE A 48 -9.71 -9.74 0.34
N ALA A 49 -8.56 -10.26 0.77
CA ALA A 49 -7.90 -11.37 0.12
C ALA A 49 -8.79 -12.61 0.07
N ALA A 50 -9.46 -12.95 1.18
CA ALA A 50 -10.35 -14.10 1.26
C ALA A 50 -11.57 -13.95 0.33
N LEU A 51 -12.21 -12.78 0.34
CA LEU A 51 -13.43 -12.52 -0.43
C LEU A 51 -13.15 -12.36 -1.93
N SER A 52 -11.99 -11.83 -2.32
CA SER A 52 -11.63 -11.53 -3.72
C SER A 52 -10.75 -12.62 -4.35
N TRP A 53 -10.47 -13.71 -3.63
CA TRP A 53 -9.46 -14.71 -4.01
C TRP A 53 -9.69 -15.35 -5.38
N SER A 54 -10.92 -15.79 -5.67
CA SER A 54 -11.25 -16.43 -6.95
C SER A 54 -11.14 -15.44 -8.10
N GLU A 55 -11.79 -14.29 -7.97
CA GLU A 55 -11.87 -13.23 -8.97
C GLU A 55 -10.47 -12.70 -9.34
N MET A 56 -9.61 -12.45 -8.35
CA MET A 56 -8.29 -11.89 -8.60
C MET A 56 -7.30 -12.87 -9.23
N ARG A 57 -7.52 -14.18 -9.13
CA ARG A 57 -6.59 -15.17 -9.73
C ARG A 57 -6.78 -15.35 -11.23
N GLU A 58 -7.90 -14.90 -11.78
CA GLU A 58 -8.23 -15.07 -13.20
C GLU A 58 -7.42 -14.14 -14.11
N HIS A 59 -7.08 -12.94 -13.63
CA HIS A 59 -6.32 -11.95 -14.40
C HIS A 59 -4.89 -11.79 -13.86
N PRO A 60 -3.84 -11.79 -14.71
CA PRO A 60 -2.45 -11.74 -14.27
C PRO A 60 -2.11 -10.51 -13.42
N VAL A 61 -2.61 -9.32 -13.79
CA VAL A 61 -2.45 -8.09 -13.01
C VAL A 61 -3.12 -8.21 -11.64
N LEU A 62 -4.36 -8.69 -11.60
CA LEU A 62 -5.07 -8.87 -10.33
C LEU A 62 -4.38 -9.90 -9.44
N ARG A 63 -3.78 -10.94 -10.02
CA ARG A 63 -3.01 -11.93 -9.27
C ARG A 63 -1.76 -11.31 -8.63
N ALA A 64 -1.09 -10.37 -9.29
CA ALA A 64 0.01 -9.61 -8.71
C ALA A 64 -0.48 -8.73 -7.54
N TRP A 65 -1.62 -8.06 -7.69
CA TRP A 65 -2.22 -7.28 -6.60
C TRP A 65 -2.70 -8.15 -5.43
N LEU A 66 -3.20 -9.36 -5.70
CA LEU A 66 -3.53 -10.32 -4.64
C LEU A 66 -2.27 -10.70 -3.85
N ALA A 67 -1.12 -10.88 -4.52
CA ALA A 67 0.15 -11.10 -3.84
C ALA A 67 0.56 -9.90 -2.98
N VAL A 68 0.38 -8.66 -3.46
CA VAL A 68 0.60 -7.44 -2.65
C VAL A 68 -0.28 -7.45 -1.40
N ILE A 69 -1.54 -7.84 -1.50
CA ILE A 69 -2.46 -7.86 -0.36
C ILE A 69 -2.05 -8.94 0.66
N VAL A 70 -1.70 -10.13 0.20
CA VAL A 70 -1.27 -11.24 1.07
C VAL A 70 0.07 -10.93 1.74
N LEU A 71 1.05 -10.42 1.00
CA LEU A 71 2.33 -10.01 1.57
C LEU A 71 2.18 -8.77 2.45
N GLY A 72 1.33 -7.83 2.06
CA GLY A 72 0.96 -6.64 2.83
C GLY A 72 0.30 -6.99 4.16
N PHE A 73 -0.49 -8.05 4.22
CA PHE A 73 -1.00 -8.59 5.47
C PHE A 73 0.13 -9.01 6.41
N VAL A 74 1.11 -9.76 5.90
CA VAL A 74 2.29 -10.16 6.70
C VAL A 74 3.10 -8.95 7.15
N VAL A 75 3.37 -7.99 6.25
CA VAL A 75 4.04 -6.72 6.56
C VAL A 75 3.29 -5.95 7.66
N THR A 76 1.96 -5.93 7.60
CA THR A 76 1.12 -5.27 8.60
C THR A 76 1.19 -5.98 9.97
N LEU A 77 1.26 -7.30 10.00
CA LEU A 77 1.49 -8.05 11.23
C LEU A 77 2.89 -7.77 11.82
N VAL A 78 3.92 -7.63 10.97
CA VAL A 78 5.26 -7.20 11.39
C VAL A 78 5.20 -5.81 12.02
N GLY A 79 4.42 -4.88 11.45
CA GLY A 79 4.22 -3.54 12.01
C GLY A 79 3.47 -3.52 13.35
N ALA A 80 2.45 -4.37 13.49
CA ALA A 80 1.80 -4.56 14.79
C ALA A 80 2.79 -5.11 15.83
N TYR A 81 3.57 -6.13 15.45
CA TYR A 81 4.56 -6.74 16.33
C TYR A 81 5.67 -5.76 16.71
N SER A 82 6.12 -4.91 15.78
CA SER A 82 7.16 -3.91 16.06
C SER A 82 6.78 -2.96 17.18
N LEU A 83 5.50 -2.65 17.33
CA LEU A 83 4.98 -1.80 18.40
C LEU A 83 4.93 -2.53 19.75
N VAL A 84 4.76 -3.85 19.75
CA VAL A 84 4.74 -4.67 20.97
C VAL A 84 6.16 -4.86 21.53
N VAL A 85 7.14 -5.05 20.66
CA VAL A 85 8.56 -5.21 21.06
C VAL A 85 9.36 -3.91 20.97
N GLU A 86 8.71 -2.79 20.69
CA GLU A 86 9.30 -1.45 20.58
C GLU A 86 10.51 -1.39 19.63
N SER A 87 10.46 -2.13 18.51
CA SER A 87 11.55 -2.24 17.56
C SER A 87 11.42 -1.22 16.41
N GLY A 88 12.26 -0.19 16.43
CA GLY A 88 12.38 0.77 15.34
C GLY A 88 12.79 0.14 14.00
N THR A 89 13.61 -0.92 14.03
CA THR A 89 14.02 -1.64 12.82
C THR A 89 12.84 -2.35 12.16
N LEU A 90 12.00 -3.05 12.94
CA LEU A 90 10.81 -3.72 12.38
C LEU A 90 9.76 -2.71 11.90
N ALA A 91 9.64 -1.55 12.57
CA ALA A 91 8.80 -0.45 12.10
C ALA A 91 9.31 0.09 10.74
N ALA A 92 10.62 0.30 10.59
CA ALA A 92 11.22 0.73 9.34
C ALA A 92 11.01 -0.30 8.21
N VAL A 93 11.19 -1.60 8.50
CA VAL A 93 10.88 -2.69 7.56
C VAL A 93 9.42 -2.66 7.13
N THR A 94 8.50 -2.37 8.04
CA THR A 94 7.06 -2.27 7.75
C THR A 94 6.77 -1.14 6.76
N VAL A 95 7.29 0.05 7.03
CA VAL A 95 7.11 1.22 6.15
C VAL A 95 7.73 0.96 4.78
N PHE A 96 8.97 0.47 4.74
CA PHE A 96 9.65 0.13 3.49
C PHE A 96 8.89 -0.94 2.70
N GLY A 97 8.39 -1.99 3.36
CA GLY A 97 7.60 -3.04 2.72
C GLY A 97 6.35 -2.50 2.03
N TRP A 98 5.64 -1.56 2.67
CA TRP A 98 4.48 -0.89 2.08
C TRP A 98 4.81 0.10 0.95
N MET A 99 6.05 0.60 0.88
CA MET A 99 6.51 1.36 -0.29
C MET A 99 6.91 0.42 -1.44
N ALA A 100 7.65 -0.64 -1.13
CA ALA A 100 8.25 -1.53 -2.12
C ALA A 100 7.23 -2.44 -2.81
N LEU A 101 6.31 -3.08 -2.07
CA LEU A 101 5.36 -4.03 -2.65
C LEU A 101 4.47 -3.38 -3.73
N PRO A 102 3.81 -2.23 -3.48
CA PRO A 102 3.01 -1.57 -4.52
C PRO A 102 3.87 -1.04 -5.65
N THR A 103 5.10 -0.58 -5.39
CA THR A 103 6.04 -0.17 -6.46
C THR A 103 6.23 -1.29 -7.49
N LEU A 104 6.52 -2.51 -7.02
CA LEU A 104 6.73 -3.65 -7.90
C LEU A 104 5.45 -4.04 -8.67
N ALA A 105 4.30 -4.01 -8.00
CA ALA A 105 3.03 -4.30 -8.66
C ALA A 105 2.63 -3.22 -9.67
N PHE A 106 2.93 -1.96 -9.41
CA PHE A 106 2.72 -0.86 -10.35
C PHE A 106 3.63 -0.96 -11.57
N LEU A 107 4.92 -1.28 -11.39
CA LEU A 107 5.83 -1.54 -12.51
C LEU A 107 5.31 -2.67 -13.39
N TYR A 108 4.90 -3.78 -12.76
CA TYR A 108 4.33 -4.91 -13.48
C TYR A 108 3.03 -4.53 -14.20
N THR A 109 2.13 -3.81 -13.53
CA THR A 109 0.85 -3.37 -14.11
C THR A 109 1.07 -2.45 -15.31
N GLY A 110 1.94 -1.44 -15.18
CA GLY A 110 2.26 -0.52 -16.27
C GLY A 110 3.00 -1.18 -17.44
N TYR A 111 3.72 -2.29 -17.21
CA TYR A 111 4.37 -3.06 -18.25
C TYR A 111 3.40 -3.99 -19.00
N VAL A 112 2.40 -4.54 -18.32
CA VAL A 112 1.47 -5.52 -18.89
C VAL A 112 0.27 -4.87 -19.56
N LEU A 113 -0.24 -3.76 -19.01
CA LEU A 113 -1.42 -3.09 -19.54
C LEU A 113 -1.10 -2.27 -20.79
N PRO A 114 -2.02 -2.19 -21.76
CA PRO A 114 -1.85 -1.38 -22.95
C PRO A 114 -2.02 0.12 -22.63
N ASP A 115 -1.57 0.98 -23.55
CA ASP A 115 -1.55 2.44 -23.32
C ASP A 115 -2.95 3.05 -23.19
N GLU A 116 -3.96 2.45 -23.83
CA GLU A 116 -5.37 2.84 -23.72
C GLU A 116 -5.91 2.71 -22.29
N GLU A 117 -5.35 1.78 -21.51
CA GLU A 117 -5.67 1.57 -20.09
C GLU A 117 -4.84 2.46 -19.15
N ARG A 118 -4.22 3.52 -19.69
CA ARG A 118 -3.41 4.50 -18.95
C ARG A 118 -2.22 3.85 -18.23
N SER A 119 -1.54 2.92 -18.92
CA SER A 119 -0.29 2.26 -18.50
C SER A 119 0.70 3.23 -17.81
N TRP A 120 0.84 4.44 -18.36
CA TRP A 120 1.72 5.50 -17.88
C TRP A 120 1.47 5.89 -16.42
N ALA A 121 0.21 5.85 -15.94
CA ALA A 121 -0.14 6.27 -14.59
C ALA A 121 0.39 5.26 -13.56
N TYR A 122 0.37 3.97 -13.90
CA TYR A 122 0.98 2.92 -13.10
C TYR A 122 2.51 3.05 -13.10
N MET A 123 3.12 3.37 -14.25
CA MET A 123 4.58 3.64 -14.31
C MET A 123 4.98 4.87 -13.49
N ALA A 124 4.18 5.94 -13.53
CA ALA A 124 4.39 7.13 -12.70
C ALA A 124 4.22 6.80 -11.21
N GLY A 125 3.17 6.05 -10.85
CA GLY A 125 2.93 5.59 -9.48
C GLY A 125 4.06 4.72 -8.95
N ALA A 126 4.59 3.83 -9.79
CA ALA A 126 5.80 3.05 -9.51
C ALA A 126 7.03 3.93 -9.32
N GLY A 127 7.29 4.89 -10.21
CA GLY A 127 8.43 5.79 -10.12
C GLY A 127 8.43 6.58 -8.81
N LEU A 128 7.30 7.21 -8.47
CA LEU A 128 7.15 7.99 -7.23
C LEU A 128 7.31 7.12 -5.98
N SER A 129 6.63 5.97 -5.95
CA SER A 129 6.70 5.03 -4.81
C SER A 129 8.08 4.40 -4.66
N GLY A 130 8.77 4.14 -5.77
CA GLY A 130 10.12 3.59 -5.79
C GLY A 130 11.17 4.60 -5.32
N VAL A 131 11.09 5.85 -5.78
CA VAL A 131 11.92 6.95 -5.28
C VAL A 131 11.69 7.16 -3.78
N ALA A 132 10.43 7.08 -3.33
CA ALA A 132 10.11 7.13 -1.90
C ALA A 132 10.76 5.98 -1.11
N ALA A 133 10.66 4.74 -1.61
CA ALA A 133 11.25 3.56 -0.98
C ALA A 133 12.78 3.68 -0.86
N ILE A 134 13.46 4.05 -1.96
CA ILE A 134 14.90 4.25 -2.00
C ILE A 134 15.32 5.38 -1.07
N GLY A 135 14.62 6.51 -1.12
CA GLY A 135 14.88 7.66 -0.24
C GLY A 135 14.72 7.29 1.22
N PHE A 136 13.68 6.55 1.58
CA PHE A 136 13.44 6.10 2.96
C PHE A 136 14.57 5.19 3.44
N ALA A 137 14.96 4.20 2.62
CA ALA A 137 16.08 3.30 2.93
C ALA A 137 17.42 4.03 3.04
N ALA A 138 17.61 5.12 2.28
CA ALA A 138 18.80 5.97 2.33
C ALA A 138 18.79 6.99 3.48
N GLY A 139 17.75 7.00 4.34
CA GLY A 139 17.65 7.92 5.48
C GLY A 139 17.14 9.32 5.15
N ALA A 140 16.48 9.51 4.00
CA ALA A 140 15.78 10.76 3.70
C ALA A 140 14.62 11.00 4.68
N SER A 141 14.09 12.22 4.70
CA SER A 141 12.98 12.59 5.57
C SER A 141 11.80 11.61 5.46
N PRO A 142 11.37 10.97 6.56
CA PRO A 142 10.22 10.08 6.56
C PRO A 142 8.96 10.77 6.03
N LEU A 143 8.70 12.01 6.43
CA LEU A 143 7.49 12.72 5.97
C LEU A 143 7.47 12.95 4.46
N VAL A 144 8.62 13.27 3.87
CA VAL A 144 8.74 13.48 2.41
C VAL A 144 8.54 12.16 1.67
N THR A 145 9.18 11.09 2.14
CA THR A 145 9.10 9.77 1.50
C THR A 145 7.69 9.17 1.65
N LEU A 146 7.05 9.30 2.81
CA LEU A 146 5.66 8.91 3.04
C LEU A 146 4.69 9.69 2.14
N ALA A 147 4.87 11.02 2.01
CA ALA A 147 4.04 11.83 1.13
C ALA A 147 4.21 11.42 -0.34
N LEU A 148 5.45 11.21 -0.78
CA LEU A 148 5.76 10.82 -2.15
C LEU A 148 5.19 9.42 -2.49
N ALA A 149 5.34 8.46 -1.58
CA ALA A 149 4.71 7.14 -1.71
C ALA A 149 3.18 7.27 -1.74
N GLY A 150 2.60 8.07 -0.84
CA GLY A 150 1.16 8.33 -0.82
C GLY A 150 0.63 8.88 -2.13
N VAL A 151 1.29 9.88 -2.72
CA VAL A 151 0.91 10.44 -4.02
C VAL A 151 1.02 9.40 -5.13
N GLY A 152 2.16 8.70 -5.21
CA GLY A 152 2.41 7.70 -6.26
C GLY A 152 1.38 6.56 -6.22
N GLN A 153 1.14 6.00 -5.04
CA GLN A 153 0.21 4.89 -4.89
C GLN A 153 -1.24 5.33 -5.09
N THR A 154 -1.63 6.52 -4.60
CA THR A 154 -2.98 7.05 -4.79
C THR A 154 -3.28 7.30 -6.27
N LEU A 155 -2.32 7.83 -7.03
CA LEU A 155 -2.48 8.03 -8.48
C LEU A 155 -2.89 6.74 -9.19
N GLY A 156 -2.11 5.67 -8.99
CA GLY A 156 -2.38 4.38 -9.67
C GLY A 156 -3.71 3.75 -9.25
N ILE A 157 -4.08 3.86 -7.97
CA ILE A 157 -5.37 3.32 -7.47
C ILE A 157 -6.55 4.14 -7.99
N VAL A 158 -6.45 5.48 -8.01
CA VAL A 158 -7.51 6.33 -8.56
C VAL A 158 -7.70 6.04 -10.05
N VAL A 159 -6.62 5.88 -10.81
CA VAL A 159 -6.72 5.47 -12.22
C VAL A 159 -7.44 4.14 -12.35
N ALA A 160 -7.06 3.12 -11.59
CA ALA A 160 -7.72 1.82 -11.61
C ALA A 160 -9.23 1.90 -11.33
N VAL A 161 -9.67 2.82 -10.47
CA VAL A 161 -11.10 3.00 -10.14
C VAL A 161 -11.86 3.73 -11.25
N VAL A 162 -11.27 4.74 -11.89
CA VAL A 162 -11.97 5.55 -12.91
C VAL A 162 -11.97 4.91 -14.30
N THR A 163 -11.07 3.95 -14.54
CA THR A 163 -11.00 3.19 -15.80
C THR A 163 -11.68 1.83 -15.70
N TYR A 164 -12.24 1.48 -14.54
CA TYR A 164 -13.00 0.24 -14.33
C TYR A 164 -14.35 0.25 -15.07
#